data_AF-Q2FVE3-F1
#
_entry.id   AF-Q2FVE3-F1
#
_cell.length_a   1.000
_cell.length_b   1.000
_cell.length_c   1.000
_cell.angle_alpha   90.00
_cell.angle_beta   90.00
_cell.angle_gamma   90.00
#
_symmetry.space_group_name_H-M   'P 1'
#
loop_
_entity.id
_entity.type
_entity.pdbx_description
1 polymer ?
#
loop_
_entity_poly.entity_id
_entity_poly.type
_entity_poly.pdbx_seq_one_letter_code
_entity_poly.pdbx_strand_id
1 'polypeptide(L)'
;MLKEKESFRLLYQAIREIADKIGDNQLETNSVSLLLLDFDFEHEVFDELYLVILKYLNTVSIENISHSELLNLIENTIPEDREINTFVKNKIIIGFANNYFPELQVLANEIKSDMASSLKQ
;
A
#
# COMPACT_ATOMS: atom_id res chain seq x y z
N MET A 1 -18.98 -6.98 -18.79
CA MET A 1 -17.83 -6.70 -17.90
C MET A 1 -16.58 -6.94 -18.74
N LEU A 2 -15.69 -5.95 -18.83
CA LEU A 2 -14.64 -5.74 -19.85
C LEU A 2 -14.01 -7.07 -20.33
N LYS A 3 -14.43 -7.58 -21.50
CA LYS A 3 -13.93 -8.87 -22.03
C LYS A 3 -12.56 -8.74 -22.69
N GLU A 4 -12.15 -7.52 -23.01
CA GLU A 4 -10.94 -7.23 -23.78
C GLU A 4 -9.86 -6.59 -22.90
N LYS A 5 -8.60 -7.02 -23.08
CA LYS A 5 -7.44 -6.46 -22.38
C LYS A 5 -7.31 -4.94 -22.62
N GLU A 6 -7.65 -4.46 -23.80
CA GLU A 6 -7.62 -3.01 -24.12
C GLU A 6 -8.65 -2.21 -23.30
N SER A 7 -9.83 -2.78 -23.09
CA SER A 7 -10.85 -2.15 -22.26
C SER A 7 -10.42 -2.07 -20.79
N PHE A 8 -9.72 -3.09 -20.30
CA PHE A 8 -9.11 -3.07 -18.96
C PHE A 8 -8.01 -2.01 -18.85
N ARG A 9 -7.16 -1.89 -19.87
CA ARG A 9 -6.12 -0.86 -19.92
C ARG A 9 -6.69 0.56 -19.87
N LEU A 10 -7.78 0.82 -20.59
CA LEU A 10 -8.47 2.12 -20.52
C LEU A 10 -9.08 2.38 -19.14
N LEU A 11 -9.65 1.36 -18.49
CA LEU A 11 -10.15 1.50 -17.13
C LEU A 11 -9.02 1.82 -16.15
N TYR A 12 -7.93 1.07 -16.20
CA TYR A 12 -6.74 1.30 -15.36
C TYR A 12 -6.17 2.70 -15.59
N GLN A 13 -6.03 3.14 -16.85
CA GLN A 13 -5.59 4.49 -17.19
C GLN A 13 -6.51 5.55 -16.58
N ALA A 14 -7.84 5.40 -16.74
CA ALA A 14 -8.79 6.35 -16.16
C ALA A 14 -8.68 6.42 -14.63
N ILE A 15 -8.47 5.27 -13.96
CA ILE A 15 -8.28 5.23 -12.50
C ILE A 15 -6.97 5.91 -12.11
N ARG A 16 -5.85 5.65 -12.80
CA ARG A 16 -4.57 6.34 -12.58
C ARG A 16 -4.71 7.86 -12.73
N GLU A 17 -5.34 8.33 -13.81
CA GLU A 17 -5.56 9.77 -14.04
C GLU A 17 -6.41 10.43 -12.95
N ILE A 18 -7.38 9.71 -12.39
CA ILE A 18 -8.19 10.18 -11.26
C ILE A 18 -7.37 10.16 -9.97
N ALA A 19 -6.60 9.09 -9.73
CA ALA A 19 -5.75 8.92 -8.56
C ALA A 19 -4.73 10.06 -8.43
N ASP A 20 -4.06 10.40 -9.53
CA ASP A 20 -3.11 11.52 -9.58
C ASP A 20 -3.82 12.86 -9.24
N LYS A 21 -5.05 13.07 -9.74
CA LYS A 21 -5.84 14.28 -9.44
C LYS A 21 -6.29 14.40 -7.98
N ILE A 22 -6.52 13.27 -7.31
CA ILE A 22 -6.85 13.24 -5.87
C ILE A 22 -5.60 13.24 -4.99
N GLY A 23 -4.40 13.33 -5.59
CA GLY A 23 -3.14 13.52 -4.88
C GLY A 23 -2.32 12.25 -4.66
N ASP A 24 -2.61 11.13 -5.35
CA ASP A 24 -1.74 9.95 -5.32
C ASP A 24 -0.36 10.33 -5.89
N ASN A 25 0.72 10.07 -5.16
CA ASN A 25 2.07 10.46 -5.58
C ASN A 25 3.17 9.58 -4.94
N GLN A 26 4.41 10.05 -4.92
CA GLN A 26 5.55 9.29 -4.36
C GLN A 26 5.46 9.13 -2.83
N LEU A 27 4.88 10.11 -2.15
CA LEU A 27 4.78 10.17 -0.69
C LEU A 27 3.37 9.88 -0.18
N GLU A 28 2.36 9.91 -1.06
CA GLU A 28 0.97 9.66 -0.67
C GLU A 28 0.37 8.53 -1.49
N THR A 29 -0.28 7.59 -0.80
CA THR A 29 -0.93 6.44 -1.44
C THR A 29 -2.42 6.48 -1.16
N ASN A 30 -3.21 6.81 -2.17
CA ASN A 30 -4.65 6.94 -2.02
C ASN A 30 -5.41 5.63 -2.26
N SER A 31 -4.82 4.68 -2.96
CA SER A 31 -5.42 3.36 -3.19
C SER A 31 -4.38 2.25 -3.13
N VAL A 32 -4.50 1.39 -2.11
CA VAL A 32 -3.68 0.17 -2.00
C VAL A 32 -3.93 -0.73 -3.21
N SER A 33 -5.17 -0.89 -3.63
CA SER A 33 -5.52 -1.76 -4.76
C SER A 33 -4.91 -1.28 -6.07
N LEU A 34 -4.85 0.04 -6.30
CA LEU A 34 -4.18 0.61 -7.47
C LEU A 34 -2.67 0.40 -7.40
N LEU A 35 -2.07 0.62 -6.22
CA LEU A 35 -0.65 0.34 -6.00
C LEU A 35 -0.34 -1.13 -6.27
N LEU A 36 -1.14 -2.07 -5.75
CA LEU A 36 -0.94 -3.50 -5.98
C LEU A 36 -1.06 -3.86 -7.46
N LEU A 37 -2.03 -3.26 -8.16
CA LEU A 37 -2.20 -3.44 -9.59
C LEU A 37 -1.00 -2.91 -10.40
N ASP A 38 -0.34 -1.83 -9.96
CA ASP A 38 0.90 -1.31 -10.58
C ASP A 38 2.05 -2.35 -10.52
N PHE A 39 1.98 -3.31 -9.60
CA PHE A 39 2.95 -4.40 -9.43
C PHE A 39 2.42 -5.75 -9.92
N ASP A 40 1.34 -5.76 -10.71
CA ASP A 40 0.69 -6.96 -11.23
C ASP A 40 0.31 -7.96 -10.10
N PHE A 41 -0.08 -7.43 -8.94
CA PHE A 41 -0.68 -8.23 -7.88
C PHE A 41 -2.19 -8.31 -8.06
N GLU A 42 -2.73 -9.50 -7.87
CA GLU A 42 -4.15 -9.77 -7.95
C GLU A 42 -4.85 -9.53 -6.60
N HIS A 43 -6.19 -9.59 -6.61
CA HIS A 43 -6.99 -9.31 -5.42
C HIS A 43 -6.70 -10.26 -4.25
N GLU A 44 -6.25 -11.49 -4.51
CA GLU A 44 -5.89 -12.41 -3.41
C GLU A 44 -4.78 -11.83 -2.52
N VAL A 45 -3.78 -11.16 -3.10
CA VAL A 45 -2.69 -10.51 -2.35
C VAL A 45 -3.23 -9.37 -1.48
N PHE A 46 -4.20 -8.61 -1.99
CA PHE A 46 -4.86 -7.57 -1.21
C PHE A 46 -5.58 -8.15 0.01
N ASP A 47 -6.36 -9.21 -0.17
CA ASP A 47 -7.12 -9.86 0.91
C ASP A 47 -6.19 -10.41 1.99
N GLU A 48 -5.08 -11.05 1.59
CA GLU A 48 -4.10 -11.57 2.53
C GLU A 48 -3.41 -10.44 3.31
N LEU A 49 -2.97 -9.37 2.64
CA LEU A 49 -2.38 -8.20 3.29
C LEU A 49 -3.36 -7.54 4.26
N TYR A 50 -4.62 -7.40 3.87
CA TYR A 50 -5.66 -6.87 4.75
C TYR A 50 -5.80 -7.73 6.01
N LEU A 51 -5.90 -9.06 5.85
CA LEU A 51 -6.12 -10.00 6.95
C LEU A 51 -4.93 -10.07 7.91
N VAL A 52 -3.70 -10.10 7.41
CA VAL A 52 -2.50 -10.18 8.28
C VAL A 52 -2.28 -8.87 9.05
N ILE A 53 -2.50 -7.71 8.42
CA ILE A 53 -2.42 -6.40 9.09
C ILE A 53 -3.55 -6.28 10.13
N LEU A 54 -4.79 -6.64 9.80
CA LEU A 54 -5.90 -6.63 10.75
C LEU A 54 -5.62 -7.53 11.96
N LYS A 55 -5.12 -8.74 11.75
CA LYS A 55 -4.73 -9.65 12.84
C LYS A 55 -3.66 -9.04 13.72
N TYR A 56 -2.63 -8.44 13.12
CA TYR A 56 -1.56 -7.78 13.85
C TYR A 56 -2.09 -6.62 14.72
N LEU A 57 -2.89 -5.73 14.14
CA LEU A 57 -3.46 -4.59 14.86
C LEU A 57 -4.37 -4.98 16.02
N ASN A 58 -5.00 -6.15 15.95
CA ASN A 58 -5.78 -6.70 17.07
C ASN A 58 -4.91 -7.27 18.22
N THR A 59 -3.59 -7.35 18.06
CA THR A 59 -2.65 -7.88 19.07
C THR A 59 -1.80 -6.82 19.75
N VAL A 60 -1.76 -5.60 19.21
CA VAL A 60 -0.93 -4.50 19.71
C VAL A 60 -1.79 -3.28 20.05
N SER A 61 -1.39 -2.49 21.04
CA SER A 61 -1.99 -1.17 21.23
C SER A 61 -1.44 -0.19 20.18
N ILE A 62 -2.18 0.88 19.92
CA ILE A 62 -1.85 1.88 18.89
C ILE A 62 -0.43 2.45 19.09
N GLU A 63 -0.02 2.68 20.34
CA GLU A 63 1.31 3.19 20.68
C GLU A 63 2.46 2.20 20.48
N ASN A 64 2.15 0.93 20.24
CA ASN A 64 3.11 -0.18 20.09
C ASN A 64 3.11 -0.77 18.67
N ILE A 65 2.44 -0.11 17.71
CA ILE A 65 2.50 -0.51 16.30
C ILE A 65 3.92 -0.34 15.79
N SER A 66 4.55 -1.44 15.39
CA SER A 66 5.94 -1.49 14.96
C SER A 66 6.05 -1.43 13.43
N HIS A 67 6.84 -0.46 12.95
CA HIS A 67 7.15 -0.34 11.52
C HIS A 67 7.83 -1.59 10.97
N SER A 68 8.82 -2.12 11.68
CA SER A 68 9.60 -3.29 11.22
C SER A 68 8.74 -4.55 11.17
N GLU A 69 7.80 -4.72 12.11
CA GLU A 69 6.88 -5.84 12.09
C GLU A 69 5.90 -5.75 10.92
N LEU A 70 5.35 -4.56 10.63
CA LEU A 70 4.51 -4.34 9.46
C LEU A 70 5.26 -4.59 8.14
N LEU A 71 6.51 -4.13 8.04
CA LEU A 71 7.35 -4.42 6.87
C LEU A 71 7.56 -5.92 6.68
N ASN A 72 7.81 -6.66 7.77
CA ASN A 72 7.98 -8.11 7.73
C ASN A 72 6.67 -8.84 7.40
N LEU A 73 5.54 -8.37 7.92
CA LEU A 73 4.22 -8.92 7.58
C LEU A 73 3.93 -8.76 6.09
N ILE A 74 4.19 -7.58 5.53
CA ILE A 74 4.04 -7.33 4.10
C ILE A 74 4.97 -8.25 3.31
N GLU A 75 6.27 -8.30 3.65
CA GLU A 75 7.24 -9.14 2.95
C GLU A 75 6.83 -10.61 2.93
N ASN A 76 6.38 -11.15 4.05
CA ASN A 76 5.98 -12.55 4.17
C ASN A 76 4.64 -12.87 3.50
N THR A 77 3.89 -11.85 3.06
CA THR A 77 2.58 -12.01 2.40
C THR A 77 2.68 -11.83 0.89
N ILE A 78 3.66 -11.07 0.41
CA ILE A 78 3.90 -10.93 -1.02
C ILE A 78 4.42 -12.26 -1.59
N PRO A 79 3.96 -12.68 -2.79
CA PRO A 79 4.48 -13.88 -3.46
C PRO A 79 6.01 -13.88 -3.59
N GLU A 80 6.66 -15.01 -3.29
CA GLU A 80 8.13 -15.13 -3.25
C GLU A 80 8.82 -14.81 -4.59
N ASP A 81 8.10 -14.92 -5.72
CA ASP A 81 8.59 -14.60 -7.05
C ASP A 81 8.54 -13.09 -7.37
N ARG A 82 8.08 -12.27 -6.44
CA ARG A 82 7.91 -10.82 -6.57
C ARG A 82 8.65 -10.10 -5.44
N GLU A 83 9.80 -9.52 -5.75
CA GLU A 83 10.51 -8.67 -4.79
C GLU A 83 10.02 -7.22 -4.89
N ILE A 84 9.51 -6.68 -3.78
CA ILE A 84 9.24 -5.25 -3.63
C ILE A 84 10.20 -4.63 -2.63
N ASN A 85 10.70 -3.43 -2.95
CA ASN A 85 11.61 -2.73 -2.05
C ASN A 85 10.86 -2.09 -0.87
N THR A 86 11.61 -1.63 0.14
CA THR A 86 11.05 -0.96 1.33
C THR A 86 10.20 0.27 0.99
N PHE A 87 10.52 1.00 -0.09
CA PHE A 87 9.74 2.16 -0.51
C PHE A 87 8.31 1.77 -0.91
N VAL A 88 8.14 0.68 -1.65
CA VAL A 88 6.82 0.16 -2.03
C VAL A 88 6.06 -0.38 -0.81
N LYS A 89 6.74 -1.11 0.08
CA LYS A 89 6.14 -1.58 1.35
C LYS A 89 5.63 -0.42 2.20
N ASN A 90 6.39 0.67 2.28
CA ASN A 90 5.98 1.89 2.95
C ASN A 90 4.73 2.53 2.31
N LYS A 91 4.66 2.56 0.97
CA LYS A 91 3.44 3.00 0.26
C LYS A 91 2.23 2.12 0.58
N ILE A 92 2.41 0.80 0.70
CA ILE A 92 1.35 -0.12 1.14
C ILE A 92 0.85 0.27 2.55
N ILE A 93 1.74 0.51 3.51
CA ILE A 93 1.37 0.94 4.88
C ILE A 93 0.59 2.25 4.85
N ILE A 94 1.06 3.26 4.11
CA ILE A 94 0.37 4.55 3.96
C ILE A 94 -1.02 4.35 3.36
N GLY A 95 -1.15 3.55 2.31
CA GLY A 95 -2.44 3.29 1.68
C GLY A 95 -3.41 2.58 2.61
N PHE A 96 -2.94 1.62 3.42
CA PHE A 96 -3.76 0.96 4.44
C PHE A 96 -4.19 1.94 5.54
N ALA A 97 -3.30 2.83 5.97
CA ALA A 97 -3.63 3.88 6.92
C ALA A 97 -4.74 4.80 6.41
N ASN A 98 -4.71 5.15 5.12
CA ASN A 98 -5.65 6.10 4.52
C ASN A 98 -7.06 5.51 4.28
N ASN A 99 -7.15 4.20 4.06
CA ASN A 99 -8.39 3.59 3.56
C ASN A 99 -9.03 2.58 4.52
N TYR A 100 -8.25 1.95 5.40
CA TYR A 100 -8.72 0.75 6.11
C TYR A 100 -8.42 0.76 7.61
N PHE A 101 -7.23 1.23 8.01
CA PHE A 101 -6.75 1.15 9.39
C PHE A 101 -6.25 2.52 9.88
N PRO A 102 -7.15 3.42 10.31
CA PRO A 102 -6.79 4.75 10.81
C PRO A 102 -5.75 4.74 11.95
N GLU A 103 -5.64 3.64 12.68
CA GLU A 103 -4.64 3.40 13.74
C GLU A 103 -3.21 3.51 13.21
N LEU A 104 -2.98 3.24 11.91
CA LEU A 104 -1.68 3.35 11.26
C LEU A 104 -1.30 4.80 10.91
N GLN A 105 -2.17 5.80 11.09
CA GLN A 105 -1.94 7.17 10.62
C GLN A 105 -0.71 7.83 11.24
N VAL A 106 -0.44 7.59 12.53
CA VAL A 106 0.76 8.12 13.20
C VAL A 106 2.02 7.60 12.49
N LEU A 107 2.12 6.28 12.35
CA LEU A 107 3.22 5.63 11.65
C LEU A 107 3.31 6.06 10.18
N ALA A 108 2.19 6.17 9.47
CA ALA A 108 2.18 6.63 8.09
C ALA A 108 2.76 8.04 7.93
N ASN A 109 2.51 8.95 8.87
CA ASN A 109 3.08 10.30 8.84
C ASN A 109 4.58 10.31 9.13
N GLU A 110 5.06 9.43 10.00
CA GLU A 110 6.50 9.21 10.25
C GLU A 110 7.19 8.69 8.99
N ILE A 111 6.64 7.63 8.39
CA ILE A 111 7.13 7.05 7.13
C ILE A 111 7.18 8.11 6.03
N LYS A 112 6.14 8.93 5.86
CA LYS A 112 6.11 10.02 4.87
C LYS A 112 7.21 11.04 5.11
N SER A 113 7.47 11.39 6.37
CA SER A 113 8.54 12.32 6.75
C SER A 113 9.93 11.76 6.43
N ASP A 114 10.14 10.47 6.68
CA ASP A 114 11.40 9.78 6.38
C ASP A 114 11.62 9.67 4.87
N MET A 115 10.60 9.23 4.12
CA MET A 115 10.66 9.15 2.66
C MET A 115 10.94 10.52 2.04
N ALA A 116 10.28 11.57 2.51
CA ALA A 116 10.51 12.95 2.04
C ALA A 116 11.95 13.42 2.33
N SER A 117 12.54 12.96 3.43
CA SER A 117 13.93 13.28 3.78
C SER A 117 14.91 12.54 2.88
N SER A 118 14.63 11.29 2.51
CA SER A 118 15.45 10.52 1.57
C SER A 118 15.41 11.06 0.14
N LEU A 119 14.26 11.60 -0.32
CA LEU A 119 14.13 12.19 -1.67
C LEU A 119 14.90 13.51 -1.85
N LYS A 120 15.36 14.14 -0.75
CA LYS A 120 16.14 15.38 -0.80
C LYS A 120 17.66 15.15 -0.86
N GLN A 121 18.12 13.92 -0.64
CA GLN A 121 19.54 13.54 -0.72
C GLN A 121 19.92 13.20 -2.16
#